data_AF-B1XVB1-F1
#
_entry.id   AF-B1XVB1-F1
#
_cell.length_a   1.000
_cell.length_b   1.000
_cell.length_c   1.000
_cell.angle_alpha   90.00
_cell.angle_beta   90.00
_cell.angle_gamma   90.00
#
_symmetry.space_group_name_H-M   'P 1'
#
loop_
_entity.id
_entity.type
_entity.pdbx_description
1 polymer ?
#
loop_
_entity_poly.entity_id
_entity_poly.type
_entity_poly.pdbx_seq_one_letter_code
_entity_poly.pdbx_strand_id
1 'polypeptide(L)'
;MRPYDHPSRALLHEEVHARPPIPLWPNERVISQSFLLDAATRQQQIAWVQKLSSALGCALSSDDHSFMTLYLAPEPERVLVKWELHGEFATIAVIIHNKTKVKEPLLKSRLEIEHDLEPGV
;
A
#
# COMPACT_ATOMS: atom_id res chain seq x y z
N MET A 1 20.95 -17.04 -21.54
CA MET A 1 19.48 -17.22 -21.39
C MET A 1 19.27 -18.63 -20.89
N ARG A 2 18.65 -18.83 -19.72
CA ARG A 2 18.49 -20.20 -19.19
C ARG A 2 17.43 -20.93 -20.04
N PRO A 3 17.48 -22.26 -20.17
CA PRO A 3 16.57 -23.02 -21.05
C PRO A 3 15.06 -22.89 -20.72
N TYR A 4 14.73 -22.31 -19.57
CA TYR A 4 13.37 -22.10 -19.06
C TYR A 4 12.94 -20.63 -19.04
N ASP A 5 13.72 -19.72 -19.62
CA ASP A 5 13.30 -18.31 -19.72
C ASP A 5 12.27 -18.16 -20.84
N HIS A 6 11.01 -18.09 -20.43
CA HIS A 6 9.88 -17.80 -21.33
C HIS A 6 10.15 -16.50 -22.10
N PRO A 7 9.92 -16.45 -23.43
CA PRO A 7 10.29 -15.30 -24.26
C PRO A 7 9.62 -13.99 -23.81
N SER A 8 8.42 -14.08 -23.25
CA SER A 8 7.70 -12.92 -22.69
C SER A 8 8.17 -12.52 -21.29
N ARG A 9 9.16 -13.18 -20.67
CA ARG A 9 9.59 -12.89 -19.29
C ARG A 9 10.04 -11.45 -19.11
N ALA A 10 10.81 -10.92 -20.04
CA ALA A 10 11.25 -9.52 -20.00
C ALA A 10 10.07 -8.57 -20.20
N LEU A 11 9.15 -8.88 -21.12
CA LEU A 11 7.97 -8.06 -21.39
C LEU A 11 6.99 -8.04 -20.19
N LEU A 12 6.76 -9.19 -19.56
CA LEU A 12 5.95 -9.36 -18.34
C LEU A 12 6.61 -8.77 -17.10
N HIS A 13 7.96 -8.70 -17.08
CA HIS A 13 8.69 -8.02 -16.02
C HIS A 13 8.48 -6.50 -16.07
N GLU A 14 8.37 -5.94 -17.28
CA GLU A 14 8.06 -4.52 -17.53
C GLU A 14 6.55 -4.23 -17.47
N GLU A 15 5.69 -5.23 -17.64
CA GLU A 15 4.24 -5.13 -17.56
C GLU A 15 3.75 -5.17 -16.11
N VAL A 16 3.73 -4.01 -15.43
CA VAL A 16 2.90 -3.50 -14.29
C VAL A 16 2.59 -4.41 -13.06
N HIS A 17 2.75 -5.72 -13.12
CA HIS A 17 2.30 -6.69 -12.12
C HIS A 17 3.42 -7.43 -11.38
N ALA A 18 4.69 -7.13 -11.67
CA ALA A 18 5.84 -7.83 -11.07
C ALA A 18 6.66 -6.96 -10.10
N ARG A 19 6.03 -6.07 -9.32
CA ARG A 19 6.72 -5.53 -8.13
C ARG A 19 6.68 -6.62 -7.04
N PRO A 20 7.76 -6.86 -6.28
CA PRO A 20 7.76 -7.91 -5.27
C PRO A 20 6.56 -7.71 -4.34
N PRO A 21 5.61 -8.67 -4.26
CA PRO A 21 4.51 -8.56 -3.32
C PRO A 21 5.11 -8.50 -1.93
N ILE A 22 4.74 -7.49 -1.13
CA ILE A 22 5.03 -7.52 0.30
C ILE A 22 4.30 -8.75 0.83
N PRO A 23 5.00 -9.73 1.45
CA PRO A 23 4.34 -10.90 2.01
C PRO A 23 3.32 -10.44 3.04
N LEU A 24 2.06 -10.79 2.81
CA LEU A 24 1.01 -10.56 3.79
C LEU A 24 1.09 -11.63 4.86
N TRP A 25 0.97 -11.21 6.11
CA TRP A 25 0.93 -12.10 7.26
C TRP A 25 -0.51 -12.40 7.68
N PRO A 26 -0.75 -13.53 8.38
CA PRO A 26 -2.02 -13.75 9.04
C PRO A 26 -2.37 -12.57 9.96
N ASN A 27 -3.66 -12.22 10.02
CA ASN A 27 -4.18 -11.14 10.86
C ASN A 27 -3.67 -9.71 10.53
N GLU A 28 -3.09 -9.48 9.36
CA GLU A 28 -2.81 -8.12 8.91
C GLU A 28 -4.09 -7.37 8.48
N ARG A 29 -4.12 -6.09 8.82
CA ARG A 29 -5.05 -5.11 8.27
C ARG A 29 -4.34 -4.32 7.20
N VAL A 30 -4.98 -4.20 6.04
CA VAL A 30 -4.49 -3.37 4.94
C VAL A 30 -5.50 -2.27 4.68
N ILE A 31 -5.03 -1.02 4.68
CA ILE A 31 -5.78 0.13 4.18
C ILE A 31 -5.03 0.61 2.96
N SER A 32 -5.67 0.61 1.79
CA SER A 32 -5.06 1.04 0.53
C SER A 32 -5.94 2.11 -0.11
N GLN A 33 -5.33 3.23 -0.48
CA GLN A 33 -6.00 4.30 -1.20
C GLN A 33 -5.18 4.70 -2.41
N SER A 34 -5.88 4.82 -3.55
CA SER A 34 -5.29 5.24 -4.82
C SER A 34 -5.79 6.65 -5.18
N PHE A 35 -4.90 7.42 -5.81
CA PHE A 35 -5.09 8.81 -6.18
C PHE A 35 -4.74 8.98 -7.66
N LEU A 36 -5.54 9.77 -8.38
CA LEU A 36 -5.22 10.23 -9.72
C LEU A 36 -4.49 11.58 -9.61
N LEU A 37 -3.34 11.71 -10.26
CA LEU A 37 -2.42 12.83 -10.14
C LEU A 37 -2.17 13.45 -11.52
N ASP A 38 -2.18 14.78 -11.55
CA ASP A 38 -1.60 15.56 -12.63
C ASP A 38 -0.08 15.78 -12.41
N ALA A 39 0.57 16.50 -13.33
CA ALA A 39 2.01 16.74 -13.25
C ALA A 39 2.44 17.51 -11.99
N ALA A 40 1.62 18.46 -11.51
CA ALA A 40 1.95 19.29 -10.35
C ALA A 40 1.76 18.51 -9.04
N THR A 41 0.62 17.84 -8.89
CA THR A 41 0.29 17.00 -7.74
C THR A 41 1.20 15.78 -7.64
N ARG A 42 1.71 15.26 -8.76
CA ARG A 42 2.75 14.22 -8.78
C ARG A 42 4.01 14.66 -8.03
N GLN A 43 4.51 15.86 -8.28
CA GLN A 43 5.69 16.39 -7.58
C GLN A 43 5.41 16.63 -6.10
N GLN A 44 4.20 17.10 -5.77
CA GLN A 44 3.77 17.25 -4.38
C GLN A 44 3.73 15.91 -3.65
N GLN A 45 3.22 14.86 -4.29
CA GLN A 45 3.14 13.53 -3.72
C GLN A 45 4.53 12.96 -3.41
N ILE A 46 5.48 13.09 -4.36
CA ILE A 46 6.87 12.67 -4.16
C ILE A 46 7.51 13.42 -2.99
N ALA A 47 7.36 14.75 -2.95
CA ALA A 47 7.89 15.58 -1.87
C ALA A 47 7.26 15.24 -0.51
N TRP A 48 5.96 14.94 -0.48
CA TRP A 48 5.26 14.50 0.73
C TRP A 48 5.82 13.17 1.25
N VAL A 49 6.03 12.20 0.36
CA VAL A 49 6.62 10.90 0.68
C VAL A 49 8.03 11.03 1.26
N GLN A 50 8.88 11.88 0.66
CA GLN A 50 10.23 12.14 1.14
C GLN A 50 10.23 12.79 2.54
N LYS A 51 9.32 13.75 2.77
CA LYS A 51 9.12 14.37 4.08
C LYS A 51 8.66 13.34 5.11
N LEU A 52 7.75 12.45 4.75
CA LEU A 52 7.26 11.39 5.63
C LEU A 52 8.40 10.43 6.04
N SER A 53 9.18 9.96 5.07
CA SER A 53 10.37 9.13 5.30
C SER A 53 11.35 9.80 6.27
N SER A 54 11.65 11.07 6.05
CA SER A 54 12.56 11.85 6.89
C SER A 54 12.01 12.05 8.31
N ALA A 55 10.72 12.38 8.44
CA ALA A 55 10.06 12.58 9.73
C ALA A 55 10.02 11.30 10.58
N LEU A 56 9.95 10.13 9.93
CA LEU A 56 9.89 8.83 10.60
C LEU A 56 11.27 8.20 10.80
N GLY A 57 12.36 8.86 10.35
CA GLY A 57 13.72 8.35 10.47
C GLY A 57 13.97 7.06 9.66
N CYS A 58 13.09 6.75 8.72
CA CYS A 58 13.18 5.55 7.88
C CYS A 58 13.93 5.90 6.59
N ALA A 59 15.03 5.21 6.31
CA ALA A 59 15.72 5.34 5.03
C ALA A 59 14.79 4.86 3.89
N LEU A 60 14.78 5.58 2.77
CA LEU A 60 14.10 5.13 1.55
C LEU A 60 14.74 3.82 1.10
N SER A 61 13.91 2.81 0.82
CA SER A 61 14.37 1.48 0.41
C SER A 61 15.02 1.45 -0.98
N SER A 62 14.91 2.54 -1.76
CA SER A 62 15.44 2.65 -3.12
C SER A 62 15.59 4.11 -3.55
N ASP A 63 16.55 4.37 -4.45
CA ASP A 63 16.67 5.64 -5.20
C ASP A 63 15.56 5.80 -6.27
N ASP A 64 14.72 4.78 -6.45
CA ASP A 64 13.59 4.81 -7.37
C ASP A 64 12.47 5.71 -6.82
N HIS A 65 12.22 6.83 -7.51
CA HIS A 65 11.17 7.79 -7.17
C HIS A 65 9.75 7.28 -7.47
N SER A 66 9.58 6.01 -7.84
CA SER A 66 8.29 5.40 -8.15
C SER A 66 7.78 4.42 -7.07
N PHE A 67 8.57 4.16 -6.04
CA PHE A 67 8.22 3.21 -4.98
C PHE A 67 8.91 3.55 -3.65
N MET A 68 8.22 3.34 -2.55
CA MET A 68 8.79 3.40 -1.21
C MET A 68 8.10 2.38 -0.31
N THR A 69 8.88 1.73 0.56
CA THR A 69 8.36 1.05 1.76
C THR A 69 9.02 1.61 3.00
N LEU A 70 8.22 2.09 3.95
CA LEU A 70 8.66 2.54 5.27
C LEU A 70 8.25 1.50 6.30
N TYR A 71 9.21 1.02 7.08
CA TYR A 71 8.99 0.12 8.20
C TYR A 71 8.94 0.94 9.49
N LEU A 72 7.74 1.11 10.05
CA LEU A 72 7.52 1.94 11.25
C LEU A 72 7.65 1.14 12.54
N ALA A 73 7.34 -0.15 12.49
CA ALA A 73 7.58 -1.08 13.59
C ALA A 73 8.03 -2.43 13.02
N PRO A 74 9.07 -3.05 13.60
CA PRO A 74 9.50 -4.39 13.21
C PRO A 74 8.50 -5.45 13.70
N GLU A 75 8.82 -6.71 13.42
CA GLU A 75 8.12 -7.85 14.00
C GLU A 75 8.22 -7.83 15.54
N PRO A 76 7.18 -8.25 16.29
CA PRO A 76 5.89 -8.82 15.84
C PRO A 76 4.77 -7.79 15.58
N GLU A 77 4.94 -6.53 15.97
CA GLU A 77 3.94 -5.46 15.75
C GLU A 77 3.72 -5.13 14.27
N ARG A 78 4.78 -5.24 13.47
CA ARG A 78 4.83 -5.04 12.00
C ARG A 78 3.86 -3.97 11.50
N VAL A 79 4.37 -2.75 11.43
CA VAL A 79 3.67 -1.61 10.81
C VAL A 79 4.49 -1.11 9.65
N LEU A 80 3.91 -1.08 8.46
CA LEU A 80 4.57 -0.57 7.28
C LEU A 80 3.65 0.33 6.45
N VAL A 81 4.27 1.30 5.78
CA VAL A 81 3.63 2.16 4.79
C VAL A 81 4.29 1.89 3.46
N LYS A 82 3.48 1.53 2.47
CA LYS A 82 3.88 1.34 1.08
C LYS A 82 3.35 2.50 0.27
N TRP A 83 4.19 3.09 -0.56
CA TRP A 83 3.78 4.06 -1.56
C TRP A 83 4.28 3.62 -2.93
N GLU A 84 3.42 3.72 -3.94
CA GLU A 84 3.73 3.36 -5.32
C GLU A 84 3.20 4.44 -6.25
N LEU A 85 4.00 4.82 -7.23
CA LEU A 85 3.62 5.75 -8.28
C LEU A 85 3.78 5.05 -9.63
N HIS A 86 2.72 5.08 -10.42
CA HIS A 86 2.65 4.45 -11.73
C HIS A 86 1.86 5.33 -12.70
N GLY A 87 2.56 5.94 -13.66
CA GLY A 87 1.97 6.94 -14.55
C GLY A 87 1.34 8.09 -13.76
N GLU A 88 0.03 8.23 -13.89
CA GLU A 88 -0.82 9.21 -13.21
C GLU A 88 -1.43 8.69 -11.90
N PHE A 89 -1.23 7.43 -11.54
CA PHE A 89 -1.78 6.85 -10.31
C PHE A 89 -0.73 6.77 -9.20
N ALA A 90 -1.08 7.24 -8.01
CA ALA A 90 -0.33 6.94 -6.80
C ALA A 90 -1.18 6.11 -5.84
N THR A 91 -0.58 5.10 -5.22
CA THR A 91 -1.23 4.29 -4.18
C THR A 91 -0.45 4.43 -2.89
N ILE A 92 -1.16 4.68 -1.79
CA ILE A 92 -0.63 4.59 -0.43
C ILE A 92 -1.35 3.42 0.23
N ALA A 93 -0.58 2.45 0.73
CA ALA A 93 -1.08 1.36 1.54
C ALA A 93 -0.42 1.35 2.91
N VAL A 94 -1.22 1.19 3.96
CA VAL A 94 -0.76 0.98 5.32
C VAL A 94 -1.10 -0.46 5.70
N ILE A 95 -0.09 -1.22 6.12
CA ILE A 95 -0.23 -2.61 6.56
C ILE A 95 0.17 -2.69 8.02
N ILE A 96 -0.73 -3.23 8.84
CA ILE A 96 -0.57 -3.33 10.30
C ILE A 96 -0.92 -4.76 10.71
N HIS A 97 -0.04 -5.42 11.44
CA HIS A 97 -0.38 -6.70 12.06
C HIS A 97 -1.28 -6.49 13.29
N ASN A 98 -2.46 -7.11 13.30
CA ASN A 98 -3.36 -7.03 14.45
C ASN A 98 -2.94 -8.06 15.51
N LYS A 99 -2.74 -7.60 16.76
CA LYS A 99 -2.50 -8.50 17.90
C LYS A 99 -3.67 -9.46 18.15
N THR A 100 -4.89 -9.02 17.86
CA THR A 100 -6.12 -9.82 18.01
C THR A 100 -6.73 -10.13 16.65
N LYS A 101 -7.11 -11.40 16.45
CA LYS A 101 -7.81 -11.82 15.24
C LYS A 101 -9.13 -11.07 15.10
N VAL A 102 -9.26 -10.32 14.02
CA VAL A 102 -10.50 -9.65 13.62
C VAL A 102 -11.46 -10.73 13.12
N LYS A 103 -12.60 -10.90 13.81
CA LYS A 103 -13.63 -11.89 13.47
C LYS A 103 -14.81 -11.29 12.70
N GLU A 104 -14.96 -9.97 12.74
CA GLU A 104 -16.08 -9.23 12.16
C GLU A 104 -15.54 -7.99 11.43
N PRO A 105 -16.27 -7.45 10.45
CA PRO A 105 -15.91 -6.20 9.80
C PRO A 105 -15.72 -5.06 10.82
N LEU A 106 -14.58 -4.37 10.75
CA LEU A 106 -14.27 -3.27 11.66
C LEU A 106 -14.99 -1.96 11.33
N LEU A 107 -15.59 -1.91 10.14
CA LEU A 107 -16.45 -0.82 9.69
C LEU A 107 -17.80 -1.43 9.38
N LYS A 108 -18.86 -0.77 9.85
CA LYS A 108 -20.21 -1.11 9.44
C LYS A 108 -20.32 -0.91 7.94
N SER A 109 -20.92 -1.88 7.27
CA SER A 109 -21.37 -1.72 5.89
C SER A 109 -22.36 -0.56 5.81
N ARG A 110 -22.48 0.02 4.62
CA ARG A 110 -23.48 1.07 4.37
C ARG A 110 -24.88 0.65 4.82
N LEU A 111 -25.27 -0.59 4.56
CA LEU A 111 -26.58 -1.14 4.92
C LEU A 111 -26.79 -1.20 6.44
N GLU A 112 -25.77 -1.59 7.21
CA GLU A 112 -25.83 -1.60 8.66
C GLU A 112 -25.92 -0.18 9.25
N ILE A 113 -25.21 0.79 8.63
CA ILE A 113 -25.33 2.20 9.01
C ILE A 113 -26.74 2.72 8.71
N GLU A 114 -27.30 2.41 7.53
CA GLU A 114 -28.66 2.82 7.15
C GLU A 114 -29.72 2.20 8.07
N HIS A 115 -29.60 0.93 8.43
CA HIS A 115 -30.49 0.25 9.38
C HIS A 115 -30.48 0.90 10.78
N ASP A 116 -29.31 1.31 11.29
CA ASP A 116 -29.21 1.99 12.58
C ASP A 116 -29.80 3.40 12.57
N LEU A 117 -29.92 4.00 11.39
CA LEU A 117 -30.48 5.34 11.19
C LEU A 117 -32.00 5.33 11.00
N GLU A 118 -32.63 4.18 10.76
CA GLU A 118 -34.09 4.05 10.76
C GLU A 118 -34.59 3.91 12.21
N PRO A 119 -35.20 4.95 12.81
CA PRO A 119 -35.78 4.82 14.14
C PRO A 119 -36.93 3.81 14.07
N GLY A 120 -36.89 2.81 14.95
CA GLY A 120 -37.76 1.64 14.93
C GLY A 120 -39.25 1.96 14.71
N VAL A 121 -39.86 1.16 13.83
CA VAL A 121 -41.30 0.86 13.87
C VAL A 121 -41.58 -0.04 15.07
#